data_AF-A0A8S3C8V0-F1
#
_entry.id   AF-A0A8S3C8V0-F1
#
_cell.length_a   1.000
_cell.length_b   1.000
_cell.length_c   1.000
_cell.angle_alpha   90.00
_cell.angle_beta   90.00
_cell.angle_gamma   90.00
#
_symmetry.space_group_name_H-M   'P 1'
#
loop_
_entity.id
_entity.type
_entity.pdbx_description
1 polymer ?
#
loop_
_entity_poly.entity_id
_entity_poly.type
_entity_poly.pdbx_seq_one_letter_code
_entity_poly.pdbx_strand_id
1 'polypeptide(L)' 'HRIRSIVLIIHGTEDDVIDVSHGFALYNRIHMQHQTEPLWVDGAGHNDIEVKN' A
#
# COMPACT_ATOMS: atom_id res chain seq x y z
N HIS A 1 -9.63 2.26 -17.77
CA HIS A 1 -8.40 2.97 -18.17
C HIS A 1 -7.18 2.24 -17.60
N ARG A 2 -6.02 2.24 -18.30
CA ARG A 2 -4.77 1.64 -17.78
C ARG A 2 -3.94 2.70 -17.04
N ILE A 3 -3.36 2.31 -15.91
CA ILE A 3 -2.33 3.09 -15.20
C ILE A 3 -1.10 3.21 -16.10
N ARG A 4 -0.53 4.42 -16.21
CA ARG A 4 0.65 4.72 -17.04
C ARG A 4 1.87 5.19 -16.25
N SER A 5 1.70 5.51 -14.98
CA SER A 5 2.76 6.03 -14.10
C SER A 5 3.27 4.94 -13.18
N ILE A 6 4.50 5.10 -12.68
CA ILE A 6 5.04 4.30 -11.57
C ILE A 6 4.17 4.52 -10.32
N VAL A 7 3.91 3.46 -9.57
CA VAL A 7 3.02 3.45 -8.40
C VAL A 7 3.74 2.81 -7.22
N LEU A 8 3.78 3.55 -6.11
CA LEU A 8 4.16 3.06 -4.79
C LEU A 8 2.89 2.87 -3.96
N ILE A 9 2.80 1.74 -3.25
CA ILE A 9 1.76 1.49 -2.25
C ILE A 9 2.41 1.62 -0.86
N ILE A 10 1.75 2.37 0.03
CA ILE A 10 2.12 2.50 1.44
C ILE A 10 0.88 2.16 2.26
N HIS A 11 1.01 1.28 3.24
CA HIS A 11 -0.13 0.88 4.08
C HIS A 11 0.34 0.37 5.44
N GLY A 12 -0.40 0.68 6.51
CA GLY A 12 -0.20 0.07 7.82
C GLY A 12 -0.75 -1.35 7.90
N THR A 13 -0.09 -2.25 8.63
CA THR A 13 -0.54 -3.65 8.76
C THR A 13 -1.68 -3.85 9.75
N GLU A 14 -1.95 -2.87 10.61
CA GLU A 14 -3.00 -2.86 11.65
C GLU A 14 -4.02 -1.72 11.44
N ASP A 15 -4.25 -1.30 10.18
CA ASP A 15 -5.29 -0.32 9.84
C ASP A 15 -6.69 -0.86 10.19
N ASP A 16 -7.33 -0.18 11.15
CA ASP A 16 -8.61 -0.54 11.74
C ASP A 16 -9.82 -0.03 10.94
N VAL A 17 -9.58 0.83 9.94
CA VAL A 17 -10.60 1.38 9.04
C VAL A 17 -10.62 0.64 7.71
N ILE A 18 -9.44 0.35 7.15
CA ILE A 18 -9.25 -0.33 5.87
C ILE A 18 -8.25 -1.47 6.04
N ASP A 19 -8.70 -2.71 5.95
CA ASP A 19 -7.83 -3.88 6.10
C ASP A 19 -6.68 -3.90 5.05
N VAL A 20 -5.49 -4.32 5.48
CA VAL A 20 -4.26 -4.39 4.66
C VAL A 20 -4.43 -5.20 3.36
N SER A 21 -5.40 -6.12 3.29
CA SER A 21 -5.75 -6.85 2.07
C SER A 21 -6.10 -5.95 0.89
N HIS A 22 -6.61 -4.74 1.14
CA HIS A 22 -6.86 -3.75 0.10
C HIS A 22 -5.57 -3.26 -0.55
N GLY A 23 -4.52 -3.04 0.24
CA GLY A 23 -3.18 -2.72 -0.24
C GLY A 23 -2.62 -3.82 -1.14
N PHE A 24 -2.73 -5.09 -0.72
CA PHE A 24 -2.30 -6.24 -1.53
C PHE A 24 -3.11 -6.36 -2.84
N ALA A 25 -4.42 -6.16 -2.78
CA ALA A 25 -5.28 -6.22 -3.96
C ALA A 25 -4.94 -5.12 -4.98
N LEU A 26 -4.63 -3.91 -4.52
CA LEU A 26 -4.14 -2.82 -5.37
C LEU A 26 -2.79 -3.17 -5.98
N TYR A 27 -1.83 -3.59 -5.15
CA TYR A 27 -0.49 -3.98 -5.61
C TYR A 27 -0.55 -5.02 -6.73
N ASN A 28 -1.33 -6.08 -6.54
CA ASN A 28 -1.50 -7.17 -7.52
C ASN A 28 -2.17 -6.75 -8.84
N ARG A 29 -2.85 -5.60 -8.88
CA ARG A 29 -3.50 -5.06 -10.09
C ARG A 29 -2.61 -4.11 -10.88
N ILE A 30 -1.52 -3.62 -10.30
CA ILE A 30 -0.57 -2.75 -11.00
C ILE A 30 0.19 -3.59 -12.02
N HIS A 31 0.37 -3.08 -13.24
CA HIS A 31 1.25 -3.75 -14.21
C HIS A 31 2.69 -3.77 -13.69
N MET A 32 3.40 -4.88 -13.85
CA MET A 32 4.79 -5.04 -13.35
C MET A 32 5.73 -3.89 -13.74
N GLN A 33 5.60 -3.35 -14.96
CA GLN A 33 6.39 -2.21 -15.45
C GLN A 33 6.16 -0.88 -14.69
N HIS A 34 5.12 -0.83 -13.84
CA HIS A 34 4.70 0.33 -13.06
C HIS A 34 4.72 0.07 -11.55
N GLN A 35 5.05 -1.15 -11.12
CA GLN A 35 5.17 -1.51 -9.70
C GLN A 35 6.51 -1.03 -9.13
N THR A 36 6.51 -0.57 -7.89
CA THR A 36 7.69 -0.46 -7.03
C THR A 36 7.59 -1.46 -5.87
N GLU A 37 8.67 -1.64 -5.11
CA GLU A 37 8.60 -2.29 -3.80
C GLU A 37 7.56 -1.55 -2.94
N PRO A 38 6.52 -2.23 -2.42
CA PRO A 38 5.54 -1.61 -1.54
C PRO A 38 6.12 -1.42 -0.14
N LEU A 39 5.60 -0.43 0.58
CA LEU A 39 5.93 -0.17 1.98
C LEU A 39 4.76 -0.61 2.87
N TRP A 40 4.93 -1.75 3.54
CA TRP A 40 4.03 -2.20 4.59
C TRP A 40 4.61 -1.80 5.94
N VAL A 41 3.93 -0.93 6.68
CA VAL A 41 4.41 -0.41 7.95
C VAL A 41 3.83 -1.25 9.08
N ASP A 42 4.70 -2.05 9.71
CA ASP A 42 4.27 -3.01 10.72
C ASP A 42 3.71 -2.32 11.97
N GLY A 43 2.55 -2.75 12.43
CA GLY A 43 1.86 -2.18 13.59
C GLY A 43 1.23 -0.79 13.36
N ALA A 44 1.34 -0.21 12.16
CA ALA A 44 0.67 1.06 11.85
C ALA A 44 -0.80 0.85 11.49
N GLY A 45 -1.64 1.77 11.96
CA GLY A 45 -3.05 1.91 11.65
C GLY A 45 -3.33 2.95 10.56
N HIS A 46 -4.54 3.53 10.57
CA HIS A 46 -5.03 4.39 9.47
C HIS A 46 -4.33 5.76 9.36
N ASN A 47 -3.92 6.35 10.49
CA ASN A 47 -3.48 7.76 10.56
C ASN A 47 -2.17 7.92 11.36
N ASP A 48 -1.29 6.92 11.33
CA ASP A 48 -0.06 6.92 12.15
C ASP A 48 1.16 6.30 11.44
N ILE A 49 1.11 6.21 10.10
CA ILE A 49 2.21 5.68 9.30
C ILE A 49 3.49 6.49 9.50
N GLU A 50 3.39 7.81 9.55
CA GLU A 50 4.53 8.72 9.70
C GLU A 50 5.21 8.64 11.07
N VAL A 51 4.55 8.07 12.08
CA VAL A 51 5.11 7.90 13.43
C VAL A 51 5.66 6.49 13.69
N LYS A 52 5.43 5.54 12.77
CA LYS A 52 5.78 4.11 12.92
C LYS A 52 6.68 3.53 11.80
N ASN A 53 7.06 4.36 10.82
CA ASN A 53 7.96 3.99 9.72
C ASN A 53 9.45 4.10 10.09
#